data_AF-A0A8T5RWR6-F1
#
_entry.id   AF-A0A8T5RWR6-F1
#
_cell.length_a   1.000
_cell.length_b   1.000
_cell.length_c   1.000
_cell.angle_alpha   90.00
_cell.angle_beta   90.00
_cell.angle_gamma   90.00
#
_symmetry.space_group_name_H-M   'P 1'
#
loop_
_entity.id
_entity.type
_entity.pdbx_description
1 polymer ?
#
loop_
_entity_poly.entity_id
_entity_poly.type
_entity_poly.pdbx_seq_one_letter_code
_entity_poly.pdbx_strand_id
1 'polypeptide(L)'
;IDTATGHDHIAAAIGGAFASGFGADYICAITPAEHLCLPTLEDIKNGLIACKIAAHVGDSIKFGLNHLFDDDLELSKNRYLKNWKEQFEYCIDPDEPKKRHLTEGEICTMCGKHCALSISKKIF
;
A
#
# COMPACT_ATOMS: atom_id res chain seq x y z
N ILE A 1 8.49 -13.80 -11.52
CA ILE A 1 9.44 -14.82 -11.02
C ILE A 1 8.64 -16.07 -10.75
N ASP A 2 9.08 -17.22 -11.23
CA ASP A 2 8.21 -18.40 -11.27
C ASP A 2 8.25 -19.20 -9.96
N THR A 3 9.27 -18.99 -9.12
CA THR A 3 9.40 -19.62 -7.80
C THR A 3 8.46 -19.02 -6.74
N ALA A 4 7.59 -18.09 -7.11
CA ALA A 4 6.67 -17.40 -6.21
C ALA A 4 5.22 -17.89 -6.35
N THR A 5 4.98 -19.10 -6.88
CA THR A 5 3.62 -19.66 -6.99
C THR A 5 2.87 -19.62 -5.65
N GLY A 6 1.63 -19.15 -5.67
CA GLY A 6 0.85 -18.84 -4.45
C GLY A 6 1.03 -17.40 -3.94
N HIS A 7 2.01 -16.70 -4.49
CA HIS A 7 2.31 -15.30 -4.28
C HIS A 7 2.47 -14.55 -5.62
N ASP A 8 1.88 -15.08 -6.69
CA ASP A 8 2.02 -14.56 -8.05
C ASP A 8 1.56 -13.10 -8.15
N HIS A 9 0.51 -12.72 -7.44
CA HIS A 9 0.08 -11.32 -7.29
C HIS A 9 1.21 -10.36 -6.84
N ILE A 10 2.12 -10.79 -5.95
CA ILE A 10 3.28 -10.00 -5.49
C ILE A 10 4.33 -9.93 -6.60
N ALA A 11 4.68 -11.07 -7.18
CA ALA A 11 5.66 -11.14 -8.26
C ALA A 11 5.21 -10.32 -9.49
N ALA A 12 3.91 -10.38 -9.81
CA ALA A 12 3.26 -9.65 -10.88
C ALA A 12 3.22 -8.15 -10.60
N ALA A 13 2.93 -7.74 -9.37
CA ALA A 13 2.89 -6.31 -9.01
C ALA A 13 4.23 -5.60 -9.25
N ILE A 14 5.37 -6.28 -9.02
CA ILE A 14 6.70 -5.72 -9.31
C ILE A 14 6.82 -5.43 -10.82
N GLY A 15 6.53 -6.41 -11.67
CA GLY A 15 6.59 -6.24 -13.13
C GLY A 15 5.55 -5.23 -13.64
N GLY A 16 4.35 -5.25 -13.09
CA GLY A 16 3.26 -4.34 -13.42
C GLY A 16 3.61 -2.88 -13.12
N ALA A 17 4.30 -2.62 -12.01
CA ALA A 17 4.75 -1.28 -11.65
C ALA A 17 5.75 -0.71 -12.69
N PHE A 18 6.73 -1.52 -13.10
CA PHE A 18 7.66 -1.11 -14.16
C PHE A 18 6.94 -0.95 -15.50
N ALA A 19 6.08 -1.89 -15.88
CA ALA A 19 5.34 -1.82 -17.14
C ALA A 19 4.49 -0.54 -17.22
N SER A 20 3.73 -0.24 -16.16
CA SER A 20 2.93 0.99 -16.05
C SER A 20 3.81 2.25 -16.10
N GLY A 21 4.92 2.25 -15.36
CA GLY A 21 5.90 3.34 -15.36
C GLY A 21 6.52 3.60 -16.74
N PHE A 22 6.67 2.56 -17.57
CA PHE A 22 7.20 2.65 -18.93
C PHE A 22 6.13 2.78 -20.03
N GLY A 23 4.87 3.00 -19.65
CA GLY A 23 3.82 3.40 -20.60
C GLY A 23 2.76 2.33 -20.89
N ALA A 24 2.68 1.24 -20.13
CA ALA A 24 1.50 0.38 -20.18
C ALA A 24 0.29 1.13 -19.58
N ASP A 25 -0.82 1.19 -20.31
CA ASP A 25 -2.03 1.90 -19.87
C ASP A 25 -3.00 1.01 -19.06
N TYR A 26 -2.75 -0.31 -19.03
CA TYR A 26 -3.60 -1.28 -18.35
C TYR A 26 -2.78 -2.41 -17.75
N ILE A 27 -3.11 -2.78 -16.51
CA ILE A 27 -2.53 -3.93 -15.80
C ILE A 27 -3.65 -4.94 -15.52
N CYS A 28 -3.51 -6.15 -16.05
CA CYS A 28 -4.38 -7.26 -15.68
C CYS A 28 -3.99 -7.77 -14.29
N ALA A 29 -4.93 -7.81 -13.35
CA ALA A 29 -4.64 -8.27 -11.99
C ALA A 29 -4.37 -9.78 -11.97
N ILE A 30 -3.31 -10.17 -11.27
CA ILE A 30 -2.99 -11.57 -10.98
C ILE A 30 -3.35 -11.84 -9.52
N THR A 31 -3.98 -12.98 -9.25
CA THR A 31 -4.42 -13.36 -7.91
C THR A 31 -3.39 -14.26 -7.21
N PRO A 32 -3.46 -14.44 -5.87
CA PRO A 32 -2.68 -15.46 -5.19
C PRO A 32 -2.96 -16.90 -5.69
N ALA A 33 -4.14 -17.15 -6.26
CA ALA A 33 -4.54 -18.47 -6.76
C ALA A 33 -4.04 -18.79 -8.18
N GLU A 34 -3.34 -17.84 -8.84
CA GLU A 34 -2.78 -18.05 -10.17
C GLU A 34 -1.90 -19.31 -10.19
N HIS A 35 -1.99 -20.09 -11.27
CA HIS A 35 -1.31 -21.39 -11.43
C HIS A 35 -1.69 -22.48 -10.40
N LEU A 36 -2.66 -22.24 -9.51
CA LEU A 36 -3.07 -23.20 -8.48
C LEU A 36 -4.52 -23.65 -8.65
N CYS A 37 -5.47 -22.72 -8.68
CA CYS A 37 -6.90 -23.02 -8.70
C CYS A 37 -7.74 -21.79 -9.11
N LEU A 38 -9.07 -21.94 -9.06
CA LEU A 38 -9.97 -20.79 -9.22
C LEU A 38 -9.92 -19.89 -7.97
N PRO A 39 -9.88 -18.56 -8.14
CA PRO A 39 -9.73 -17.64 -7.02
C PRO A 39 -10.99 -17.54 -6.16
N THR A 40 -10.79 -17.38 -4.85
CA THR A 40 -11.84 -16.95 -3.91
C THR A 40 -12.07 -15.44 -3.97
N LEU A 41 -13.10 -14.93 -3.28
CA LEU A 41 -13.32 -13.49 -3.15
C LEU A 41 -12.12 -12.76 -2.52
N GLU A 42 -11.44 -13.41 -1.58
CA GLU A 42 -10.27 -12.84 -0.92
C GLU A 42 -9.06 -12.81 -1.87
N ASP A 43 -8.89 -13.85 -2.71
CA ASP A 43 -7.84 -13.87 -3.73
C ASP A 43 -8.04 -12.75 -4.76
N ILE A 44 -9.29 -12.52 -5.17
CA ILE A 44 -9.65 -11.40 -6.07
C ILE A 44 -9.32 -10.07 -5.40
N LYS A 45 -9.72 -9.87 -4.14
CA LYS A 45 -9.43 -8.63 -3.39
C LYS A 45 -7.93 -8.38 -3.32
N ASN A 46 -7.14 -9.38 -2.94
CA ASN A 46 -5.69 -9.26 -2.80
C ASN A 46 -4.99 -9.00 -4.14
N GLY A 47 -5.42 -9.65 -5.22
CA GLY A 47 -4.91 -9.38 -6.57
C GLY A 47 -5.20 -7.95 -7.04
N LEU A 48 -6.41 -7.45 -6.78
CA LEU A 48 -6.81 -6.07 -7.13
C LEU A 48 -6.04 -5.02 -6.32
N ILE A 49 -5.82 -5.25 -5.02
CA ILE A 49 -5.02 -4.35 -4.17
C ILE A 49 -3.57 -4.31 -4.67
N ALA A 50 -2.96 -5.48 -4.94
CA ALA A 50 -1.61 -5.56 -5.47
C ALA A 50 -1.48 -4.83 -6.83
N CYS A 51 -2.47 -4.98 -7.70
CA CYS A 51 -2.53 -4.30 -8.99
C CYS A 51 -2.68 -2.77 -8.83
N LYS A 52 -3.54 -2.29 -7.94
CA LYS A 52 -3.67 -0.85 -7.63
C LYS A 52 -2.38 -0.25 -7.10
N ILE A 53 -1.68 -0.96 -6.21
CA ILE A 53 -0.36 -0.54 -5.71
C ILE A 53 0.64 -0.46 -6.87
N ALA A 54 0.67 -1.46 -7.75
CA ALA A 54 1.55 -1.47 -8.90
C ALA A 54 1.28 -0.28 -9.85
N ALA A 55 0.01 -0.01 -10.15
CA ALA A 55 -0.39 1.14 -10.97
C ALA A 55 0.06 2.47 -10.33
N HIS A 56 -0.20 2.65 -9.03
CA HIS A 56 0.22 3.85 -8.29
C HIS A 56 1.74 4.07 -8.30
N VAL A 57 2.53 3.00 -8.13
CA VAL A 57 3.99 3.06 -8.26
C VAL A 57 4.39 3.40 -9.70
N GLY A 58 3.72 2.81 -10.69
CA GLY A 58 3.94 3.12 -12.10
C GLY A 58 3.67 4.59 -12.43
N ASP A 59 2.56 5.14 -11.97
CA ASP A 59 2.22 6.55 -12.11
C ASP A 59 3.28 7.44 -11.46
N SER A 60 3.75 7.07 -10.26
CA SER A 60 4.87 7.75 -9.58
C SER A 60 6.14 7.80 -10.43
N ILE A 61 6.47 6.69 -11.13
CA ILE A 61 7.62 6.62 -12.04
C ILE A 61 7.39 7.49 -13.29
N LYS A 62 6.20 7.39 -13.89
CA LYS A 62 5.86 8.00 -15.18
C LYS A 62 5.74 9.51 -15.10
N PHE A 63 5.10 10.03 -14.06
CA PHE A 63 4.77 11.46 -13.95
C PHE A 63 5.50 12.17 -12.78
N GLY A 64 6.33 11.46 -12.01
CA GLY A 64 7.04 11.99 -10.83
C GLY A 64 6.09 12.22 -9.65
N LEU A 65 6.58 12.66 -8.49
CA LEU A 65 5.70 12.71 -7.29
C LEU A 65 4.61 13.79 -7.36
N ASN A 66 4.81 14.86 -8.16
CA ASN A 66 3.99 16.08 -8.21
C ASN A 66 2.48 15.87 -8.43
N HIS A 67 2.07 14.76 -9.04
CA HIS A 67 0.68 14.45 -9.39
C HIS A 67 -0.04 13.52 -8.40
N LEU A 68 0.70 12.78 -7.56
CA LEU A 68 0.15 11.88 -6.53
C LEU A 68 0.22 12.48 -5.13
N PHE A 69 0.64 13.74 -5.02
CA PHE A 69 0.86 14.39 -3.74
C PHE A 69 -0.40 14.49 -2.90
N ASP A 70 -1.61 14.38 -3.42
CA ASP A 70 -2.77 14.63 -2.57
C ASP A 70 -2.97 13.48 -1.56
N ASP A 71 -3.11 12.22 -2.00
CA ASP A 71 -3.41 11.13 -1.07
C ASP A 71 -2.18 10.67 -0.26
N ASP A 72 -1.01 10.48 -0.90
CA ASP A 72 0.21 10.03 -0.20
C ASP A 72 0.70 11.07 0.83
N LEU A 73 0.63 12.37 0.49
CA LEU A 73 1.04 13.42 1.41
C LEU A 73 0.04 13.58 2.54
N GLU A 74 -1.27 13.59 2.25
CA GLU A 74 -2.29 13.71 3.30
C GLU A 74 -2.22 12.52 4.26
N LEU A 75 -2.04 11.30 3.73
CA LEU A 75 -1.78 10.13 4.57
C LEU A 75 -0.52 10.32 5.42
N SER A 76 0.59 10.76 4.81
CA SER A 76 1.87 10.96 5.52
C SER A 76 1.82 12.06 6.58
N LYS A 77 1.09 13.16 6.33
CA LYS A 77 0.82 14.22 7.31
C LYS A 77 -0.01 13.68 8.47
N ASN A 78 -1.10 12.97 8.18
CA ASN A 78 -1.95 12.37 9.21
C ASN A 78 -1.19 11.31 10.03
N ARG A 79 -0.28 10.55 9.41
CA ARG A 79 0.65 9.64 10.09
C ARG A 79 1.56 10.37 11.08
N TYR A 80 2.17 11.48 10.64
CA TYR A 80 3.01 12.32 11.51
C TYR A 80 2.24 12.89 12.70
N LEU A 81 1.02 13.36 12.46
CA LEU A 81 0.13 13.90 13.48
C LEU A 81 -0.54 12.83 14.35
N LYS A 82 -0.38 11.54 14.01
CA LYS A 82 -1.05 10.40 14.65
C LYS A 82 -2.58 10.49 14.56
N ASN A 83 -3.08 11.11 13.50
CA ASN A 83 -4.49 11.17 13.19
C ASN A 83 -4.90 9.86 12.49
N TRP A 84 -5.09 8.81 13.28
CA TRP A 84 -5.32 7.45 12.78
C TRP A 84 -6.56 7.34 11.90
N LYS A 85 -7.64 8.02 12.30
CA LYS A 85 -8.90 8.02 11.56
C LYS A 85 -8.66 8.51 10.13
N GLU A 86 -8.13 9.72 9.98
CA GLU A 86 -7.89 10.30 8.66
C GLU A 86 -6.82 9.52 7.89
N GLN A 87 -5.76 9.05 8.55
CA GLN A 87 -4.74 8.21 7.88
C GLN A 87 -5.36 6.98 7.20
N PHE A 88 -6.34 6.34 7.82
CA PHE A 88 -6.97 5.15 7.24
C PHE A 88 -7.88 5.46 6.06
N GLU A 89 -8.52 6.64 6.04
CA GLU A 89 -9.37 7.05 4.92
C GLU A 89 -8.58 7.25 3.62
N TYR A 90 -7.31 7.62 3.71
CA TYR A 90 -6.41 7.75 2.54
C TYR A 90 -5.74 6.43 2.11
N CYS A 91 -6.01 5.31 2.78
CA CYS A 91 -5.42 4.01 2.41
C CYS A 91 -6.17 3.36 1.23
N ILE A 92 -5.46 2.64 0.36
CA ILE A 92 -6.05 1.87 -0.76
C ILE A 92 -7.10 0.86 -0.30
N ASP A 93 -6.90 0.28 0.88
CA ASP A 93 -7.88 -0.55 1.60
C ASP A 93 -7.99 -0.03 3.04
N PRO A 94 -8.96 0.86 3.34
CA PRO A 94 -9.13 1.45 4.68
C PRO A 94 -9.50 0.44 5.77
N ASP A 95 -10.09 -0.71 5.42
CA ASP A 95 -10.59 -1.68 6.39
C ASP A 95 -9.45 -2.48 7.04
N GLU A 96 -8.42 -2.81 6.26
CA GLU A 96 -7.28 -3.60 6.74
C GLU A 96 -6.48 -2.92 7.87
N PRO A 97 -6.06 -1.65 7.76
CA PRO A 97 -5.39 -0.98 8.86
C PRO A 97 -6.33 -0.81 10.06
N LYS A 98 -7.64 -0.58 9.87
CA LYS A 98 -8.62 -0.52 10.98
C LYS A 98 -8.68 -1.82 11.76
N LYS A 99 -8.57 -2.98 11.10
CA LYS A 99 -8.54 -4.31 11.75
C LYS A 99 -7.25 -4.59 12.52
N ARG A 100 -6.10 -4.13 12.00
CA ARG A 100 -4.78 -4.42 12.56
C ARG A 100 -4.27 -3.40 13.57
N HIS A 101 -4.82 -2.19 13.53
CA HIS A 101 -4.30 -1.09 14.32
C HIS A 101 -4.57 -1.31 15.81
N LEU A 102 -3.48 -1.42 16.57
CA LEU A 102 -3.48 -1.43 18.02
C LEU A 102 -2.73 -0.19 18.53
N THR A 103 -3.29 0.49 19.52
CA THR A 103 -2.71 1.70 20.11
C THR A 103 -2.47 1.55 21.59
N GLU A 104 -1.43 2.25 22.06
CA GLU A 104 -1.22 2.61 23.45
C GLU A 104 -1.29 4.14 23.53
N GLY A 105 -2.49 4.70 23.73
CA GLY A 105 -2.70 6.14 23.67
C GLY A 105 -2.53 6.70 22.26
N GLU A 106 -1.66 7.70 22.09
CA GLU A 106 -1.45 8.36 20.78
C GLU A 106 -0.52 7.59 19.82
N ILE A 107 0.10 6.50 20.26
CA ILE A 107 1.16 5.81 19.52
C ILE A 107 0.75 4.37 19.18
N CYS A 108 1.28 3.85 18.07
CA CYS A 108 1.13 2.43 17.76
C CYS A 108 2.00 1.58 18.69
N THR A 109 1.60 0.32 18.85
CA THR A 109 2.28 -0.65 19.72
C THR A 109 3.66 -1.09 19.22
N MET A 110 4.01 -0.82 17.95
CA MET A 110 5.28 -1.28 17.37
C MET A 110 6.53 -0.71 18.07
N CYS A 111 6.56 0.59 18.37
CA CYS A 111 7.73 1.25 18.96
C CYS A 111 7.49 1.79 20.37
N GLY A 112 6.24 1.91 20.81
CA GLY A 112 5.91 2.47 22.11
C GLY A 112 6.56 3.83 22.33
N LYS A 113 7.13 4.02 23.53
CA LYS A 113 7.84 5.24 23.96
C LYS A 113 9.00 5.68 23.04
N HIS A 114 9.50 4.79 22.18
CA HIS A 114 10.60 5.06 21.24
C HIS A 114 10.10 5.42 19.83
N CYS A 115 8.84 5.82 19.68
CA CYS A 115 8.28 6.27 18.40
C CYS A 115 9.11 7.42 17.79
N ALA A 116 9.70 7.17 16.62
CA ALA A 116 10.54 8.12 15.90
C ALA A 116 9.82 9.45 15.59
N LEU A 117 8.54 9.41 15.21
CA LEU A 117 7.74 10.61 14.93
C LEU A 117 7.52 11.45 16.18
N SER A 118 7.35 10.81 17.34
CA SER A 118 7.23 11.52 18.62
C SER A 118 8.54 12.15 19.06
N ILE A 119 9.68 11.52 18.75
CA ILE A 119 11.01 12.07 19.00
C ILE A 119 11.26 13.25 18.05
N SER A 120 10.95 13.10 16.77
CA SER A 120 11.09 14.14 15.75
C SER A 120 10.31 15.41 16.13
N LYS A 121 9.03 15.29 16.55
CA LYS A 121 8.19 16.41 17.02
C LYS A 121 8.71 17.12 18.28
N LYS A 122 9.63 16.50 19.03
CA LYS A 122 10.29 17.14 20.19
C LYS A 122 11.55 17.90 19.79
N ILE A 123 12.14 17.56 18.64
CA ILE A 123 13.39 18.15 18.15
C ILE A 123 13.09 19.32 17.20
N PHE A 124 12.07 19.17 16.35
CA PHE A 124 11.61 20.16 15.37
C PHE A 124 10.21 20.65 15.76
#